data_AF-A0A1Q8JDW4-F1
#
_entry.id   AF-A0A1Q8JDW4-F1
#
_cell.length_a   1.000
_cell.length_b   1.000
_cell.length_c   1.000
_cell.angle_alpha   90.00
_cell.angle_beta   90.00
_cell.angle_gamma   90.00
#
_symmetry.space_group_name_H-M   'P 1'
#
loop_
_entity.id
_entity.type
_entity.pdbx_description
1 polymer ?
#
loop_
_entity_poly.entity_id
_entity_poly.type
_entity_poly.pdbx_seq_one_letter_code
_entity_poly.pdbx_strand_id
1 'polypeptide(L)'
;MSPPRVVVVGAGIAGVTCAGELAARGADVTVLERARGAGGRLAVHRHDGRPADIGAAYLTVSDDAFADRVDRWRRDGLLREWTDTLAVFDGGTRAADAPGPMRWAAPGGLRSLVADAARDLTVHTGRLVTAVRPGPDGRPLVDGEPCDAVVLAMPDPQAARLLDPGTPAGAAVAG
;
A
#
# COMPACT_ATOMS: atom_id res chain seq x y z
N MET A 1 19.32 20.02 13.63
CA MET A 1 19.58 19.09 12.52
C MET A 1 18.35 19.10 11.63
N SER A 2 18.50 19.10 10.31
CA SER A 2 17.35 19.00 9.39
C SER A 2 16.70 17.62 9.51
N PRO A 3 15.37 17.50 9.30
CA PRO A 3 14.70 16.20 9.30
C PRO A 3 15.29 15.29 8.21
N PRO A 4 15.42 13.97 8.44
CA PRO A 4 15.94 13.06 7.44
C PRO A 4 14.98 12.98 6.25
N ARG A 5 15.50 13.09 5.03
CA ARG A 5 14.70 13.04 3.80
C ARG A 5 14.51 11.60 3.36
N VAL A 6 13.27 11.12 3.37
CA VAL A 6 12.93 9.73 3.02
C VAL A 6 12.04 9.69 1.79
N VAL A 7 12.41 8.87 0.81
CA VAL A 7 11.59 8.62 -0.38
C VAL A 7 10.91 7.26 -0.26
N VAL A 8 9.59 7.22 -0.34
CA VAL A 8 8.81 5.97 -0.40
C VAL A 8 8.32 5.76 -1.83
N VAL A 9 8.70 4.65 -2.46
CA VAL A 9 8.29 4.33 -3.83
C VAL A 9 7.11 3.34 -3.78
N GLY A 10 5.95 3.80 -4.21
CA GLY A 10 4.67 3.08 -4.20
C GLY A 10 3.67 3.68 -3.21
N ALA A 11 2.53 4.15 -3.69
CA ALA A 11 1.42 4.67 -2.88
C ALA A 11 0.29 3.63 -2.71
N GLY A 12 0.65 2.37 -2.50
CA GLY A 12 -0.25 1.35 -1.97
C GLY A 12 -0.43 1.50 -0.45
N ILE A 13 -1.31 0.69 0.16
CA ILE A 13 -1.58 0.75 1.60
C ILE A 13 -0.31 0.65 2.45
N ALA A 14 0.65 -0.20 2.08
CA ALA A 14 1.93 -0.34 2.76
C ALA A 14 2.76 0.94 2.71
N GLY A 15 2.88 1.54 1.52
CA GLY A 15 3.70 2.75 1.33
C GLY A 15 3.13 3.97 2.05
N VAL A 16 1.82 4.21 1.96
CA VAL A 16 1.19 5.35 2.65
C VAL A 16 1.19 5.15 4.18
N THR A 17 1.06 3.91 4.66
CA THR A 17 1.17 3.61 6.09
C THR A 17 2.61 3.84 6.58
N CYS A 18 3.60 3.31 5.87
CA CYS A 18 5.02 3.52 6.19
C CYS A 18 5.38 5.02 6.18
N ALA A 19 4.92 5.76 5.18
CA ALA A 19 5.16 7.19 5.07
C ALA A 19 4.53 7.97 6.24
N GLY A 20 3.29 7.65 6.62
CA GLY A 20 2.64 8.23 7.80
C GLY A 20 3.42 7.97 9.09
N GLU A 21 3.88 6.74 9.30
CA GLU A 21 4.66 6.38 10.48
C GLU A 21 6.03 7.09 10.53
N LEU A 22 6.71 7.24 9.40
CA LEU A 22 7.97 7.97 9.30
C LEU A 22 7.77 9.47 9.53
N ALA A 23 6.73 10.06 8.93
CA ALA A 23 6.40 11.48 9.10
C ALA A 23 6.02 11.80 10.55
N ALA A 24 5.25 10.92 11.21
CA ALA A 24 4.92 11.05 12.64
C ALA A 24 6.16 11.02 13.56
N ARG A 25 7.28 10.47 13.09
CA ARG A 25 8.58 10.45 13.77
C ARG A 25 9.52 11.58 13.34
N GLY A 26 9.03 12.53 12.54
CA GLY A 26 9.76 13.74 12.14
C GLY A 26 10.62 13.61 10.89
N ALA A 27 10.45 12.56 10.08
CA ALA A 27 11.08 12.49 8.76
C ALA A 27 10.36 13.38 7.74
N ASP A 28 11.12 13.94 6.79
CA ASP A 28 10.57 14.60 5.60
C ASP A 28 10.32 13.55 4.52
N VAL A 29 9.06 13.12 4.37
CA VAL A 29 8.70 11.97 3.55
C VAL A 29 8.01 12.40 2.26
N THR A 30 8.54 11.92 1.13
CA THR A 30 7.90 12.04 -0.18
C THR A 30 7.52 10.66 -0.70
N VAL A 31 6.25 10.48 -1.10
CA VAL A 31 5.77 9.25 -1.73
C VAL A 31 5.71 9.42 -3.24
N LEU A 32 6.32 8.51 -4.00
CA LEU A 32 6.30 8.49 -5.47
C LEU A 32 5.47 7.31 -5.97
N GLU A 33 4.47 7.57 -6.80
CA GLU A 33 3.59 6.56 -7.37
C GLU A 33 3.55 6.64 -8.89
N ARG A 34 3.77 5.51 -9.56
CA ARG A 34 3.77 5.43 -11.03
C ARG A 34 2.38 5.61 -11.64
N ALA A 35 1.34 5.15 -10.95
CA ALA A 35 -0.04 5.24 -11.41
C ALA A 35 -0.57 6.67 -11.26
N ARG A 36 -1.70 6.95 -11.93
CA ARG A 36 -2.38 8.26 -11.85
C ARG A 36 -3.02 8.55 -10.48
N GLY A 37 -2.96 7.61 -9.54
CA GLY A 37 -3.57 7.73 -8.22
C GLY A 37 -3.00 6.71 -7.25
N ALA A 38 -3.05 7.03 -5.95
CA ALA A 38 -2.73 6.11 -4.87
C ALA A 38 -3.77 4.98 -4.78
N GLY A 39 -3.36 3.82 -4.28
CA GLY A 39 -4.24 2.66 -4.07
C GLY A 39 -3.57 1.31 -4.28
N GLY A 40 -2.68 1.22 -5.28
CA GLY A 40 -2.05 -0.05 -5.66
C GLY A 40 -3.09 -1.16 -5.91
N ARG A 41 -2.97 -2.27 -5.19
CA ARG A 41 -3.88 -3.43 -5.28
C ARG A 41 -5.24 -3.23 -4.61
N LEU A 42 -5.48 -2.11 -3.92
CA LEU A 42 -6.80 -1.70 -3.46
C LEU A 42 -7.50 -0.84 -4.53
N ALA A 43 -7.30 -1.18 -5.80
CA ALA A 43 -7.83 -0.41 -6.92
C ALA A 43 -9.35 -0.55 -7.02
N VAL A 44 -9.99 0.57 -7.36
CA VAL A 44 -11.44 0.68 -7.54
C VAL A 44 -11.73 1.20 -8.95
N HIS A 45 -12.60 0.51 -9.66
CA HIS A 45 -13.24 0.99 -10.88
C HIS A 45 -14.65 1.51 -10.58
N ARG A 46 -15.16 2.48 -11.35
CA ARG A 46 -16.55 2.95 -11.19
C ARG A 46 -17.39 2.49 -12.36
N HIS A 47 -18.42 1.69 -12.09
CA HIS A 47 -19.43 1.29 -13.07
C HIS A 47 -20.72 2.06 -12.76
N ASP A 48 -21.18 2.90 -13.67
CA ASP A 48 -22.39 3.73 -13.51
C ASP A 48 -22.43 4.49 -12.18
N GLY A 49 -21.29 5.09 -11.82
CA GLY A 49 -21.11 5.84 -10.58
C GLY A 49 -20.90 4.98 -9.32
N ARG A 50 -21.06 3.66 -9.40
CA ARG A 50 -20.87 2.73 -8.26
C ARG A 50 -19.44 2.21 -8.21
N PRO A 51 -18.76 2.26 -7.04
CA PRO A 51 -17.42 1.69 -6.91
C PRO A 51 -17.49 0.16 -6.96
N ALA A 52 -16.54 -0.43 -7.66
CA ALA A 52 -16.25 -1.86 -7.66
C ALA A 52 -14.76 -2.05 -7.38
N ASP A 53 -14.45 -2.82 -6.35
CA ASP A 53 -13.08 -3.24 -6.06
C ASP A 53 -12.62 -4.24 -7.13
N ILE A 54 -11.55 -3.90 -7.85
CA ILE A 54 -10.99 -4.72 -8.95
C ILE A 54 -9.67 -5.39 -8.55
N GLY A 55 -9.26 -5.26 -7.29
CA GLY A 55 -8.08 -5.88 -6.71
C GLY A 55 -8.45 -6.72 -5.49
N ALA A 56 -8.04 -6.31 -4.29
CA ALA A 56 -8.57 -6.93 -3.07
C ALA A 56 -10.08 -6.65 -2.96
N ALA A 57 -10.87 -7.66 -2.59
CA ALA A 57 -12.33 -7.53 -2.49
C ALA A 57 -12.81 -7.24 -1.06
N TYR A 58 -12.02 -7.62 -0.06
CA TYR A 58 -12.29 -7.41 1.36
C TYR A 58 -10.98 -7.49 2.14
N LEU A 59 -11.03 -7.17 3.44
CA LEU A 59 -9.95 -7.45 4.39
C LEU A 59 -10.47 -8.25 5.57
N THR A 60 -9.58 -8.99 6.22
CA THR A 60 -9.80 -9.68 7.50
C THR A 60 -8.82 -9.13 8.52
N VAL A 61 -9.13 -9.27 9.81
CA VAL A 61 -8.30 -8.76 10.91
C VAL A 61 -7.88 -9.92 11.79
N SER A 62 -6.58 -10.01 12.07
CA SER A 62 -6.00 -11.03 12.96
C SER A 62 -4.84 -10.49 13.80
N ASP A 63 -4.58 -9.19 13.72
CA ASP A 63 -3.49 -8.49 14.40
C ASP A 63 -4.09 -7.32 15.18
N ASP A 64 -3.69 -7.17 16.45
CA ASP A 64 -4.29 -6.19 17.37
C ASP A 64 -3.98 -4.75 16.94
N ALA A 65 -2.76 -4.48 16.47
CA ALA A 65 -2.40 -3.14 16.00
C ALA A 65 -3.21 -2.76 14.74
N PHE A 66 -3.51 -3.74 13.89
CA PHE A 66 -4.40 -3.54 12.75
C PHE A 66 -5.88 -3.44 13.17
N ALA A 67 -6.30 -4.07 14.26
CA ALA A 67 -7.67 -3.97 14.77
C ALA A 67 -8.04 -2.53 15.15
N ASP A 68 -7.15 -1.81 15.86
CA ASP A 68 -7.36 -0.39 16.20
C ASP A 68 -7.58 0.49 14.95
N ARG A 69 -6.83 0.18 13.89
CA ARG A 69 -6.95 0.87 12.59
C ARG A 69 -8.29 0.59 11.93
N VAL A 70 -8.75 -0.66 11.94
CA VAL A 70 -10.04 -1.08 11.39
C VAL A 70 -11.20 -0.48 12.19
N ASP A 71 -11.12 -0.45 13.51
CA ASP A 71 -12.13 0.16 14.37
C ASP A 71 -12.25 1.66 14.12
N ARG A 72 -11.14 2.36 13.88
CA ARG A 72 -11.19 3.75 13.45
C ARG A 72 -11.91 3.90 12.11
N TRP A 73 -11.51 3.14 11.10
CA TRP A 73 -12.17 3.20 9.79
C TRP A 73 -13.65 2.85 9.84
N ARG A 74 -14.06 1.91 10.72
CA ARG A 74 -15.46 1.59 10.97
C ARG A 74 -16.21 2.80 11.57
N ARG A 75 -15.65 3.42 12.61
CA ARG A 75 -16.24 4.61 13.26
C ARG A 75 -16.36 5.80 12.29
N ASP A 76 -15.39 5.95 11.40
CA ASP A 76 -15.36 7.00 10.38
C ASP A 76 -16.22 6.67 9.14
N GLY A 77 -16.91 5.52 9.13
CA GLY A 77 -17.79 5.08 8.04
C GLY A 77 -17.07 4.61 6.78
N LEU A 78 -15.75 4.43 6.83
CA LEU A 78 -14.92 3.94 5.73
C LEU A 78 -14.97 2.42 5.59
N LEU A 79 -15.26 1.69 6.67
CA LEU A 79 -15.41 0.24 6.69
C LEU A 79 -16.74 -0.18 7.34
N ARG A 80 -17.24 -1.33 6.91
CA ARG A 80 -18.33 -2.05 7.56
C ARG A 80 -18.07 -3.55 7.53
N GLU A 81 -18.70 -4.26 8.45
CA GLU A 81 -18.80 -5.72 8.38
C GLU A 81 -19.53 -6.10 7.08
N TRP A 82 -19.01 -7.14 6.41
CA TRP A 82 -19.60 -7.68 5.19
C TRP A 82 -20.19 -9.07 5.43
N THR A 83 -19.34 -10.05 5.77
CA THR A 83 -19.77 -11.41 6.09
C THR A 83 -18.62 -12.19 6.73
N ASP A 84 -18.94 -13.08 7.65
CA ASP A 84 -18.02 -14.11 8.15
C ASP A 84 -18.15 -15.44 7.39
N THR A 85 -19.22 -15.59 6.60
CA THR A 85 -19.62 -16.85 5.98
C THR A 85 -19.71 -16.70 4.46
N LEU A 86 -19.12 -17.62 3.71
CA LEU A 86 -19.15 -17.64 2.24
C LEU A 86 -19.93 -18.85 1.73
N ALA A 87 -20.74 -18.65 0.68
CA ALA A 87 -21.30 -19.76 -0.08
C ALA A 87 -20.21 -20.42 -0.93
N VAL A 88 -20.14 -21.74 -0.90
CA VAL A 88 -19.15 -22.53 -1.66
C VAL A 88 -19.87 -23.28 -2.78
N PHE A 89 -19.26 -23.30 -3.96
CA PHE A 89 -19.74 -24.07 -5.10
C PHE A 89 -18.63 -25.03 -5.56
N ASP A 90 -18.99 -26.29 -5.75
CA ASP A 90 -18.11 -27.34 -6.28
C ASP A 90 -18.75 -27.93 -7.55
N GLY A 91 -18.03 -27.84 -8.67
CA GLY A 91 -18.55 -28.29 -9.97
C GLY A 91 -19.89 -27.66 -10.38
N GLY A 92 -20.20 -26.44 -9.92
CA GLY A 92 -21.48 -25.76 -10.17
C GLY A 92 -22.62 -26.17 -9.21
N THR A 93 -22.38 -27.12 -8.30
CA THR A 93 -23.32 -27.48 -7.24
C THR A 93 -23.01 -26.67 -5.98
N ARG A 94 -24.03 -26.11 -5.32
CA ARG A 94 -23.84 -25.42 -4.05
C ARG A 94 -23.49 -26.44 -2.96
N ALA A 95 -22.30 -26.31 -2.37
CA ALA A 95 -21.86 -27.06 -1.21
C ALA A 95 -22.31 -26.37 0.10
N ALA A 96 -21.91 -26.90 1.26
CA ALA A 96 -22.14 -26.23 2.53
C ALA A 96 -21.39 -24.88 2.58
N ASP A 97 -22.04 -23.88 3.19
CA ASP A 97 -21.41 -22.58 3.40
C ASP A 97 -20.21 -22.72 4.35
N ALA A 98 -19.15 -21.95 4.11
CA ALA A 98 -17.90 -21.99 4.85
C ALA A 98 -17.80 -20.76 5.79
N PRO A 99 -17.86 -20.95 7.12
CA PRO A 99 -17.58 -19.89 8.08
C PRO A 99 -16.09 -19.54 8.10
N GLY A 100 -15.76 -18.37 8.63
CA GLY A 100 -14.39 -17.87 8.73
C GLY A 100 -14.32 -16.57 9.52
N PRO A 101 -13.19 -15.84 9.45
CA PRO A 101 -13.08 -14.53 10.10
C PRO A 101 -14.05 -13.53 9.47
N MET A 102 -14.42 -12.51 10.26
CA MET A 102 -15.19 -11.38 9.75
C MET A 102 -14.43 -10.70 8.60
N ARG A 103 -15.11 -10.60 7.45
CA ARG A 103 -14.62 -9.86 6.28
C ARG A 103 -15.23 -8.47 6.30
N TRP A 104 -14.40 -7.49 6.03
CA TRP A 104 -14.77 -6.08 6.01
C TRP A 104 -14.77 -5.56 4.58
N ALA A 105 -15.79 -4.75 4.27
CA ALA A 105 -15.92 -4.07 3.00
C ALA A 105 -15.92 -2.55 3.22
N ALA A 106 -15.40 -1.81 2.24
CA ALA A 106 -15.45 -0.36 2.22
C ALA A 106 -16.59 0.12 1.32
N PRO A 107 -17.60 0.86 1.81
CA PRO A 107 -18.70 1.34 0.97
C PRO A 107 -18.26 2.20 -0.23
N GLY A 108 -17.15 2.93 -0.08
CA GLY A 108 -16.51 3.71 -1.14
C GLY A 108 -15.49 2.94 -1.99
N GLY A 109 -15.37 1.62 -1.78
CA GLY A 109 -14.28 0.78 -2.27
C GLY A 109 -13.02 0.89 -1.41
N LEU A 110 -12.20 -0.16 -1.38
CA LEU A 110 -11.04 -0.28 -0.48
C LEU A 110 -9.96 0.77 -0.74
N ARG A 111 -9.94 1.39 -1.93
CA ARG A 111 -9.07 2.55 -2.22
C ARG A 111 -9.28 3.71 -1.24
N SER A 112 -10.48 3.84 -0.69
CA SER A 112 -10.80 4.89 0.29
C SER A 112 -9.94 4.81 1.54
N LEU A 113 -9.49 3.62 1.94
CA LEU A 113 -8.60 3.42 3.10
C LEU A 113 -7.19 3.96 2.82
N VAL A 114 -6.72 3.83 1.58
CA VAL A 114 -5.44 4.41 1.14
C VAL A 114 -5.56 5.92 1.07
N ALA A 115 -6.68 6.45 0.56
CA ALA A 115 -6.93 7.88 0.50
C ALA A 115 -6.98 8.52 1.90
N ASP A 116 -7.59 7.84 2.88
CA ASP A 116 -7.56 8.25 4.29
C ASP A 116 -6.14 8.28 4.85
N ALA A 117 -5.38 7.19 4.66
CA ALA A 117 -4.01 7.10 5.16
C ALA A 117 -3.04 8.06 4.46
N ALA A 118 -3.36 8.53 3.25
CA ALA A 118 -2.54 9.46 2.49
C ALA A 118 -2.93 10.93 2.67
N ARG A 119 -3.98 11.24 3.43
CA ARG A 119 -4.58 12.59 3.50
C ARG A 119 -3.56 13.70 3.79
N ASP A 120 -2.64 13.43 4.71
CA ASP A 120 -1.66 14.41 5.20
C ASP A 120 -0.24 14.14 4.67
N LEU A 121 -0.11 13.39 3.58
CA LEU A 121 1.18 13.02 2.97
C LEU A 121 1.41 13.73 1.64
N THR A 122 2.68 14.04 1.37
CA THR A 122 3.13 14.47 0.04
C THR A 122 3.22 13.27 -0.89
N VAL A 123 2.23 13.09 -1.76
CA VAL A 123 2.18 12.00 -2.74
C VAL A 123 2.26 12.55 -4.17
N HIS A 124 3.29 12.17 -4.92
CA HIS A 124 3.42 12.49 -6.34
C HIS A 124 3.03 11.29 -7.20
N THR A 125 1.87 11.38 -7.85
CA THR A 125 1.36 10.38 -8.79
C THR A 125 1.87 10.61 -10.20
N GLY A 126 1.83 9.59 -11.05
CA GLY A 126 2.38 9.64 -12.41
C GLY A 126 3.91 9.75 -12.45
N ARG A 127 4.58 9.45 -11.34
CA ARG A 127 6.04 9.50 -11.21
C ARG A 127 6.59 8.08 -11.19
N LEU A 128 7.09 7.64 -12.34
CA LEU A 128 7.80 6.37 -12.46
C LEU A 128 9.23 6.57 -11.95
N VAL A 129 9.58 5.87 -10.88
CA VAL A 129 10.97 5.68 -10.49
C VAL A 129 11.59 4.62 -11.39
N THR A 130 12.78 4.89 -11.91
CA THR A 130 13.48 4.01 -12.87
C THR A 130 14.71 3.34 -12.29
N ALA A 131 15.37 3.97 -11.30
CA ALA A 131 16.53 3.39 -10.65
C ALA A 131 16.70 3.88 -9.21
N VAL A 132 17.20 2.98 -8.36
CA VAL A 132 17.72 3.29 -7.04
C VAL A 132 19.16 2.77 -6.95
N ARG A 133 20.11 3.68 -6.69
CA ARG A 133 21.55 3.37 -6.71
C ARG A 133 22.24 3.86 -5.44
N PRO A 134 23.34 3.22 -5.01
CA PRO A 134 24.20 3.80 -3.98
C PRO A 134 24.87 5.07 -4.53
N GLY A 135 24.84 6.15 -3.77
CA GLY A 135 25.53 7.39 -4.05
C GLY A 135 26.99 7.36 -3.60
N PRO A 136 27.80 8.37 -4.00
CA PRO A 136 29.22 8.43 -3.68
C PRO A 136 29.54 8.48 -2.17
N ASP A 137 28.60 8.99 -1.36
CA ASP A 137 28.68 9.10 0.09
C ASP A 137 27.96 7.95 0.81
N GLY A 138 27.54 6.92 0.08
CA GLY A 138 26.79 5.77 0.59
C GLY A 138 25.29 6.00 0.74
N ARG A 139 24.79 7.23 0.55
CA ARG A 139 23.34 7.51 0.59
C ARG A 139 22.65 7.08 -0.70
N PRO A 140 21.38 6.64 -0.64
CA PRO A 140 20.65 6.24 -1.84
C PRO A 140 20.35 7.42 -2.77
N LEU A 141 20.48 7.16 -4.07
CA LEU A 141 20.03 8.01 -5.16
C LEU A 141 18.77 7.41 -5.78
N VAL A 142 17.67 8.16 -5.79
CA VAL A 142 16.42 7.82 -6.49
C VAL A 142 16.38 8.60 -7.79
N ASP A 143 16.49 7.93 -8.93
CA ASP A 143 16.66 8.56 -10.25
C ASP A 143 17.77 9.62 -10.31
N GLY A 144 18.85 9.41 -9.54
CA GLY A 144 19.99 10.33 -9.43
C GLY A 144 19.85 11.39 -8.35
N GLU A 145 18.67 11.55 -7.74
CA GLU A 145 18.46 12.51 -6.65
C GLU A 145 18.80 11.90 -5.28
N PRO A 146 19.68 12.53 -4.48
CA PRO A 146 20.08 11.99 -3.18
C PRO A 146 18.96 12.11 -2.14
N CYS A 147 18.86 11.11 -1.27
CA CYS A 147 18.02 11.11 -0.07
C CYS A 147 18.72 10.37 1.07
N ASP A 148 18.26 10.53 2.31
CA ASP A 148 18.88 9.85 3.45
C ASP A 148 18.44 8.39 3.56
N ALA A 149 17.23 8.08 3.09
CA ALA A 149 16.74 6.71 2.97
C ALA A 149 15.69 6.57 1.86
N VAL A 150 15.55 5.34 1.36
CA VAL A 150 14.52 4.95 0.38
C VAL A 150 13.81 3.69 0.84
N VAL A 151 12.49 3.66 0.69
CA VAL A 151 11.65 2.48 0.93
C VAL A 151 10.99 2.07 -0.37
N LEU A 152 11.19 0.83 -0.80
CA LEU A 152 10.51 0.26 -1.96
C LEU A 152 9.23 -0.47 -1.50
N ALA A 153 8.11 0.25 -1.48
CA ALA A 153 6.81 -0.27 -1.06
C ALA A 153 6.01 -0.85 -2.24
N MET A 154 6.63 -1.80 -2.95
CA MET A 154 6.10 -2.44 -4.16
C MET A 154 6.43 -3.94 -4.19
N PRO A 155 5.76 -4.75 -5.04
CA PRO A 155 6.08 -6.17 -5.16
C PRO A 155 7.54 -6.41 -5.57
N ASP A 156 8.15 -7.47 -5.06
CA ASP A 156 9.58 -7.77 -5.22
C ASP A 156 10.07 -7.78 -6.68
N PRO A 157 9.33 -8.36 -7.66
CA PRO A 157 9.76 -8.30 -9.05
C PRO A 157 9.81 -6.89 -9.64
N GLN A 158 9.09 -5.92 -9.05
CA GLN A 158 9.18 -4.51 -9.43
C GLN A 158 10.37 -3.84 -8.73
N ALA A 159 10.57 -4.10 -7.44
CA ALA A 159 11.71 -3.58 -6.68
C ALA A 159 13.06 -4.06 -7.28
N ALA A 160 13.17 -5.33 -7.64
CA ALA A 160 14.37 -5.93 -8.25
C ALA A 160 14.78 -5.24 -9.56
N ARG A 161 13.84 -4.64 -10.31
CA ARG A 161 14.13 -3.90 -11.54
C ARG A 161 14.73 -2.53 -11.28
N LEU A 162 14.55 -1.97 -10.09
CA LEU A 162 15.06 -0.66 -9.70
C LEU A 162 16.45 -0.74 -9.05
N LEU A 163 16.80 -1.90 -8.49
CA LEU A 163 18.00 -2.10 -7.69
C LEU A 163 19.12 -2.73 -8.50
N ASP A 164 20.37 -2.39 -8.15
CA ASP A 164 21.54 -3.11 -8.62
C ASP A 164 21.63 -4.48 -7.91
N PRO A 165 21.60 -5.61 -8.63
CA PRO A 165 21.69 -6.95 -8.04
C PRO A 165 22.97 -7.19 -7.23
N GLY A 166 24.03 -6.42 -7.48
CA GLY A 166 25.29 -6.48 -6.72
C GLY A 166 25.22 -5.83 -5.33
N THR A 167 24.12 -5.17 -4.98
CA THR A 167 23.93 -4.54 -3.67
C THR A 167 23.20 -5.47 -2.68
N PRO A 168 23.39 -5.29 -1.35
CA PRO A 168 22.62 -6.06 -0.35
C PRO A 168 21.10 -5.96 -0.54
N ALA A 169 20.60 -4.78 -0.92
CA ALA A 169 19.19 -4.58 -1.20
C ALA A 169 18.73 -5.33 -2.45
N GLY A 170 19.53 -5.32 -3.53
CA GLY A 170 19.24 -6.06 -4.76
C GLY A 170 19.22 -7.58 -4.54
N ALA A 171 20.14 -8.09 -3.73
CA ALA A 171 20.16 -9.51 -3.36
C ALA A 171 18.93 -9.93 -2.53
N ALA A 172 18.44 -9.07 -1.64
CA ALA A 172 17.31 -9.36 -0.77
C ALA A 172 15.97 -9.51 -1.51
N VAL A 173 15.82 -8.89 -2.68
CA VAL A 173 14.57 -8.91 -3.48
C VAL A 173 14.60 -9.90 -4.64
N ALA A 174 15.67 -10.69 -4.76
CA ALA A 174 15.86 -11.67 -5.84
C ALA A 174 15.39 -13.09 -5.47
N GLY A 175 15.03 -13.33 -4.21
CA GLY A 175 14.48 -14.60 -3.70
C GLY A 175 12.96 -14.62 -3.65
#